data_AF-W7Q6N7-F1
#
_entry.id   AF-W7Q6N7-F1
#
_cell.length_a   1.000
_cell.length_b   1.000
_cell.length_c   1.000
_cell.angle_alpha   90.00
_cell.angle_beta   90.00
_cell.angle_gamma   90.00
#
_symmetry.space_group_name_H-M   'P 1'
#
loop_
_entity.id
_entity.type
_entity.pdbx_description
1 polymer ?
#
loop_
_entity_poly.entity_id
_entity_poly.type
_entity_poly.pdbx_seq_one_letter_code
_entity_poly.pdbx_strand_id
1 'polypeptide(L)'
;VSQGWAGGGYGSIAIPRSARGHRLVPGGDPDQPLITGRTYHAVNTPPYELPAHKTRTVIRTQSHKGDGFNELRFEDEAEREQIWLHAQKDLELFTNNDRTEEIGNDSFLTVHNDRIGEIDADEHHTVRSDRFDQTDANQHLTVQGSLHIKAGQAWLSESGRELHIKAGHKVVLEAGSELTLNAGGSFLKLDGGGVTLVGPSVKINAGGSPGSGSGQAVEMPLLPGRAVAEEHEAIPPTTLPKLKDYQLSEATLLPLCGKLSDTTCSRGDCPCLAG
;
A
#
# COMPACT_ATOMS: atom_id res chain seq x y z
N VAL A 1 -7.49 1.35 -33.28
CA VAL A 1 -6.70 0.18 -32.78
C VAL A 1 -7.60 -0.61 -31.86
N SER A 2 -7.74 -1.91 -32.09
CA SER A 2 -8.50 -2.80 -31.21
C SER A 2 -7.91 -2.83 -29.80
N GLN A 3 -8.78 -2.88 -28.79
CA GLN A 3 -8.45 -2.99 -27.37
C GLN A 3 -9.17 -4.23 -26.79
N GLY A 4 -8.66 -4.80 -25.69
CA GLY A 4 -9.29 -5.96 -25.04
C GLY A 4 -10.65 -5.64 -24.41
N TRP A 5 -10.84 -4.40 -23.95
CA TRP A 5 -12.09 -3.88 -23.41
C TRP A 5 -12.19 -2.38 -23.64
N ALA A 6 -13.29 -1.89 -24.22
CA ALA A 6 -13.52 -0.47 -24.48
C ALA A 6 -14.98 -0.08 -24.22
N GLY A 7 -15.20 0.79 -23.24
CA GLY A 7 -16.50 1.39 -22.90
C GLY A 7 -16.44 2.92 -22.97
N GLY A 8 -17.58 3.58 -22.74
CA GLY A 8 -17.70 5.04 -22.76
C GLY A 8 -17.04 5.70 -21.55
N GLY A 9 -15.70 5.77 -21.52
CA GLY A 9 -14.91 6.35 -20.42
C GLY A 9 -14.25 5.32 -19.48
N TYR A 10 -14.30 4.04 -19.80
CA TYR A 10 -13.67 2.96 -19.01
C TYR A 10 -13.18 1.83 -19.94
N GLY A 11 -12.27 1.00 -19.43
CA GLY A 11 -11.76 -0.17 -20.16
C GLY A 11 -10.25 -0.31 -20.07
N SER A 12 -9.67 -1.06 -20.99
CA SER A 12 -8.23 -1.28 -21.11
C SER A 12 -7.66 -0.44 -22.24
N ILE A 13 -6.51 0.18 -22.03
CA ILE A 13 -5.77 0.85 -23.11
C ILE A 13 -4.30 0.45 -23.08
N ALA A 14 -3.83 -0.10 -24.19
CA ALA A 14 -2.40 -0.31 -24.42
C ALA A 14 -2.02 0.34 -25.73
N ILE A 15 -1.40 1.52 -25.71
CA ILE A 15 -1.06 2.25 -26.94
C ILE A 15 0.12 1.58 -27.65
N PRO A 16 0.04 1.34 -28.96
CA PRO A 16 1.18 0.80 -29.70
C PRO A 16 2.35 1.81 -29.77
N ARG A 17 3.59 1.34 -29.56
CA ARG A 17 4.79 2.18 -29.58
C ARG A 17 5.55 2.05 -30.91
N SER A 18 6.22 3.12 -31.33
CA SER A 18 6.94 3.31 -32.60
C SER A 18 8.18 2.41 -32.73
N ALA A 19 7.97 1.09 -32.79
CA ALA A 19 8.95 0.05 -33.12
C ALA A 19 8.34 -1.38 -33.10
N ARG A 20 7.10 -1.56 -32.64
CA ARG A 20 6.50 -2.88 -32.44
C ARG A 20 5.55 -3.19 -33.60
N GLY A 21 5.71 -4.31 -34.30
CA GLY A 21 4.89 -4.66 -35.46
C GLY A 21 3.38 -4.65 -35.16
N HIS A 22 2.58 -4.07 -36.07
CA HIS A 22 1.12 -4.03 -35.98
C HIS A 22 0.52 -4.79 -37.15
N ARG A 23 -0.53 -5.57 -36.90
CA ARG A 23 -1.28 -6.22 -37.98
C ARG A 23 -2.38 -5.28 -38.46
N LEU A 24 -2.28 -4.88 -39.73
CA LEU A 24 -3.37 -4.28 -40.49
C LEU A 24 -4.18 -5.43 -41.10
N VAL A 25 -5.51 -5.34 -41.09
CA VAL A 25 -6.34 -6.33 -41.80
C VAL A 25 -6.38 -5.97 -43.29
N PRO A 26 -5.99 -6.88 -44.20
CA PRO A 26 -6.34 -6.78 -45.61
C PRO A 26 -7.70 -7.48 -45.80
N GLY A 27 -8.77 -6.70 -45.95
CA GLY A 27 -10.12 -7.24 -46.13
C GLY A 27 -11.26 -6.22 -46.18
N GLY A 28 -10.94 -4.92 -46.18
CA GLY A 28 -11.87 -3.80 -46.37
C GLY A 28 -11.21 -2.73 -47.25
N ASP A 29 -11.89 -1.59 -47.42
CA ASP A 29 -11.38 -0.41 -48.14
C ASP A 29 -9.90 -0.15 -47.76
N PRO A 30 -8.94 -0.31 -48.69
CA PRO A 30 -7.51 -0.10 -48.44
C PRO A 30 -7.20 1.30 -47.89
N ASP A 31 -8.08 2.27 -48.14
CA ASP A 31 -7.96 3.65 -47.66
C ASP A 31 -8.43 3.80 -46.20
N GLN A 32 -8.99 2.76 -45.57
CA GLN A 32 -9.47 2.74 -44.18
C GLN A 32 -8.85 1.60 -43.34
N PRO A 33 -7.53 1.64 -43.09
CA PRO A 33 -6.85 0.59 -42.35
C PRO A 33 -7.26 0.53 -40.86
N LEU A 34 -7.54 -0.69 -40.38
CA LEU A 34 -7.80 -0.97 -38.96
C LEU A 34 -6.76 -1.93 -38.37
N ILE A 35 -6.19 -1.56 -37.23
CA ILE A 35 -5.32 -2.44 -36.42
C ILE A 35 -6.19 -3.29 -35.51
N THR A 36 -6.24 -4.61 -35.74
CA THR A 36 -7.10 -5.55 -34.97
C THR A 36 -6.35 -6.37 -33.94
N GLY A 37 -5.02 -6.39 -33.98
CA GLY A 37 -4.23 -7.17 -33.02
C GLY A 37 -2.73 -6.90 -33.08
N ARG A 38 -2.01 -7.56 -32.18
CA ARG A 38 -0.55 -7.54 -32.06
C ARG A 38 -0.02 -8.95 -31.90
N THR A 39 1.17 -9.20 -32.43
CA THR A 39 1.82 -10.51 -32.32
C THR A 39 3.29 -10.34 -31.96
N TYR A 40 3.78 -11.22 -31.10
CA TYR A 40 5.22 -11.40 -30.92
C TYR A 40 5.82 -12.00 -32.22
N HIS A 41 7.10 -11.71 -32.46
CA HIS A 41 7.89 -12.18 -33.59
C HIS A 41 9.38 -12.17 -33.22
N ALA A 42 10.27 -12.52 -34.14
CA ALA A 42 11.70 -12.71 -33.85
C ALA A 42 12.41 -11.49 -33.20
N VAL A 43 11.92 -10.27 -33.44
CA VAL A 43 12.49 -9.03 -32.86
C VAL A 43 11.69 -8.57 -31.63
N ASN A 44 10.36 -8.62 -31.68
CA ASN A 44 9.50 -8.38 -30.52
C ASN A 44 9.14 -9.72 -29.88
N THR A 45 10.03 -10.25 -29.04
CA THR A 45 9.85 -11.54 -28.36
C THR A 45 8.88 -11.44 -27.18
N PRO A 46 8.30 -12.56 -26.73
CA PRO A 46 7.52 -12.59 -25.50
C PRO A 46 8.36 -12.15 -24.28
N PRO A 47 7.75 -11.65 -23.19
CA PRO A 47 8.45 -11.20 -21.98
C PRO A 47 9.26 -12.28 -21.26
N TYR A 48 8.91 -13.55 -21.48
CA TYR A 48 9.56 -14.73 -20.93
C TYR A 48 9.78 -15.76 -22.05
N GLU A 49 10.83 -16.55 -21.94
CA GLU A 49 11.16 -17.59 -22.91
C GLU A 49 10.07 -18.67 -22.97
N LEU A 50 9.67 -19.03 -24.19
CA LEU A 50 8.71 -20.10 -24.46
C LEU A 50 9.43 -21.26 -25.16
N PRO A 51 9.10 -22.52 -24.83
CA PRO A 51 7.97 -22.97 -23.99
C PRO A 51 8.28 -23.10 -22.49
N ALA A 52 9.48 -22.72 -22.03
CA ALA A 52 9.92 -22.91 -20.64
C ALA A 52 8.96 -22.29 -19.60
N HIS A 53 8.35 -21.14 -19.93
CA HIS A 53 7.43 -20.41 -19.05
C HIS A 53 5.98 -20.40 -19.56
N LYS A 54 5.53 -21.52 -20.12
CA LYS A 54 4.17 -21.67 -20.69
C LYS A 54 3.02 -21.50 -19.69
N THR A 55 3.29 -21.61 -18.40
CA THR A 55 2.33 -21.48 -17.29
C THR A 55 2.23 -20.05 -16.74
N ARG A 56 2.93 -19.08 -17.35
CA ARG A 56 2.91 -17.69 -16.90
C ARG A 56 1.93 -16.83 -17.69
N THR A 57 1.09 -16.11 -16.96
CA THR A 57 0.25 -15.03 -17.49
C THR A 57 0.82 -13.69 -17.04
N VAL A 58 1.03 -12.74 -17.97
CA VAL A 58 1.83 -11.53 -17.69
C VAL A 58 1.23 -10.29 -18.33
N ILE A 59 1.09 -9.23 -17.54
CA ILE A 59 0.89 -7.85 -18.00
C ILE A 59 2.14 -7.07 -17.63
N ARG A 60 3.06 -6.89 -18.59
CA ARG A 60 4.31 -6.12 -18.42
C ARG A 60 4.27 -4.85 -19.26
N THR A 61 4.57 -3.72 -18.62
CA THR A 61 4.78 -2.43 -19.29
C THR A 61 6.27 -2.16 -19.48
N GLN A 62 6.65 -1.06 -20.13
CA GLN A 62 8.06 -0.65 -20.21
C GLN A 62 8.11 0.85 -19.93
N SER A 63 9.08 1.30 -19.14
CA SER A 63 9.37 2.73 -19.00
C SER A 63 9.52 3.37 -20.38
N HIS A 64 9.00 4.58 -20.57
CA HIS A 64 9.19 5.32 -21.82
C HIS A 64 10.38 6.27 -21.66
N LYS A 65 11.30 6.26 -22.63
CA LYS A 65 12.55 7.05 -22.58
C LYS A 65 13.41 6.76 -21.35
N GLY A 66 13.40 5.50 -20.90
CA GLY A 66 14.20 5.02 -19.79
C GLY A 66 14.09 3.50 -19.68
N ASP A 67 14.88 2.94 -18.79
CA ASP A 67 14.88 1.50 -18.50
C ASP A 67 13.89 1.15 -17.39
N GLY A 68 13.54 -0.14 -17.31
CA GLY A 68 12.62 -0.65 -16.29
C GLY A 68 11.21 -0.96 -16.78
N PHE A 69 10.40 -1.52 -15.87
CA PHE A 69 9.06 -2.02 -16.18
C PHE A 69 8.19 -2.13 -14.93
N ASN A 70 6.87 -1.97 -15.11
CA ASN A 70 5.88 -2.43 -14.14
C ASN A 70 5.31 -3.77 -14.62
N GLU A 71 5.03 -4.69 -13.70
CA GLU A 71 4.51 -6.02 -14.03
C GLU A 71 3.50 -6.52 -13.02
N LEU A 72 2.44 -7.12 -13.54
CA LEU A 72 1.60 -8.08 -12.84
C LEU A 72 1.77 -9.44 -13.52
N ARG A 73 2.23 -10.45 -12.77
CA ARG A 73 2.45 -11.81 -13.26
C ARG A 73 1.72 -12.82 -12.38
N PHE A 74 1.17 -13.82 -13.03
CA PHE A 74 0.61 -15.04 -12.45
C PHE A 74 1.44 -16.23 -12.92
N GLU A 75 1.87 -17.09 -12.00
CA GLU A 75 2.45 -18.40 -12.25
C GLU A 75 1.41 -19.45 -11.84
N ASP A 76 1.05 -20.33 -12.78
CA ASP A 76 -0.01 -21.35 -12.62
C ASP A 76 0.56 -22.78 -12.56
N GLU A 77 1.88 -22.95 -12.44
CA GLU A 77 2.48 -24.27 -12.20
C GLU A 77 2.11 -24.75 -10.79
N ALA A 78 1.58 -25.98 -10.70
CA ALA A 78 1.08 -26.55 -9.46
C ALA A 78 2.16 -26.58 -8.36
N GLU A 79 1.77 -26.25 -7.14
CA GLU A 79 2.65 -26.14 -5.96
C GLU A 79 3.74 -25.05 -6.07
N ARG A 80 3.66 -24.20 -7.09
CA ARG A 80 4.58 -23.09 -7.37
C ARG A 80 3.82 -21.83 -7.77
N GLU A 81 2.54 -21.78 -7.43
CA GLU A 81 1.65 -20.69 -7.78
C GLU A 81 2.15 -19.39 -7.16
N GLN A 82 2.15 -18.32 -7.96
CA GLN A 82 2.63 -17.03 -7.49
C GLN A 82 1.94 -15.88 -8.23
N ILE A 83 1.52 -14.88 -7.46
CA ILE A 83 1.25 -13.55 -7.97
C ILE A 83 2.47 -12.68 -7.67
N TRP A 84 3.01 -12.02 -8.70
CA TRP A 84 4.10 -11.06 -8.53
C TRP A 84 3.67 -9.71 -9.06
N LEU A 85 3.73 -8.71 -8.17
CA LEU A 85 3.47 -7.32 -8.47
C LEU A 85 4.77 -6.54 -8.33
N HIS A 86 5.18 -5.86 -9.41
CA HIS A 86 6.36 -5.01 -9.44
C HIS A 86 5.99 -3.61 -9.89
N ALA A 87 6.28 -2.63 -9.04
CA ALA A 87 6.25 -1.22 -9.36
C ALA A 87 7.68 -0.72 -9.56
N GLN A 88 7.96 -0.07 -10.69
CA GLN A 88 9.29 0.43 -11.02
C GLN A 88 9.71 1.63 -10.15
N LYS A 89 8.74 2.37 -9.61
CA LYS A 89 8.97 3.57 -8.80
C LYS A 89 8.02 3.59 -7.61
N ASP A 90 6.82 4.13 -7.78
CA ASP A 90 5.84 4.30 -6.72
C ASP A 90 4.71 3.26 -6.87
N LEU A 91 4.26 2.68 -5.74
CA LEU A 91 3.06 1.84 -5.67
C LEU A 91 2.08 2.49 -4.72
N GLU A 92 1.01 3.07 -5.26
CA GLU A 92 -0.07 3.64 -4.48
C GLU A 92 -1.24 2.66 -4.41
N LEU A 93 -1.72 2.41 -3.19
CA LEU A 93 -2.92 1.63 -2.94
C LEU A 93 -3.93 2.49 -2.20
N PHE A 94 -4.98 2.91 -2.90
CA PHE A 94 -6.05 3.70 -2.32
C PHE A 94 -7.33 2.86 -2.20
N THR A 95 -7.81 2.67 -0.96
CA THR A 95 -9.02 1.90 -0.66
C THR A 95 -10.05 2.82 -0.03
N ASN A 96 -11.23 2.96 -0.65
CA ASN A 96 -12.27 3.89 -0.19
C ASN A 96 -13.06 3.39 1.03
N ASN A 97 -13.09 2.09 1.25
CA ASN A 97 -13.87 1.46 2.32
C ASN A 97 -12.97 0.51 3.10
N ASP A 98 -13.16 -0.80 2.94
CA ASP A 98 -12.45 -1.80 3.74
C ASP A 98 -11.32 -2.46 2.94
N ARG A 99 -10.15 -2.63 3.58
CA ARG A 99 -9.08 -3.52 3.13
C ARG A 99 -9.03 -4.73 4.06
N THR A 100 -9.19 -5.91 3.51
CA THR A 100 -9.01 -7.19 4.23
C THR A 100 -7.79 -7.90 3.67
N GLU A 101 -6.95 -8.44 4.54
CA GLU A 101 -5.78 -9.22 4.18
C GLU A 101 -5.68 -10.45 5.09
N GLU A 102 -5.64 -11.64 4.48
CA GLU A 102 -5.48 -12.91 5.18
C GLU A 102 -4.25 -13.61 4.60
N ILE A 103 -3.29 -13.93 5.47
CA ILE A 103 -2.08 -14.65 5.12
C ILE A 103 -2.17 -16.02 5.78
N GLY A 104 -2.27 -17.08 4.97
CA GLY A 104 -2.43 -18.45 5.46
C GLY A 104 -1.17 -19.06 6.09
N ASN A 105 0.00 -18.43 5.89
CA ASN A 105 1.27 -18.83 6.48
C ASN A 105 2.05 -17.59 6.95
N ASP A 106 3.18 -17.26 6.31
CA ASP A 106 4.08 -16.20 6.76
C ASP A 106 3.94 -14.90 5.95
N SER A 107 4.11 -13.75 6.63
CA SER A 107 4.20 -12.42 6.00
C SER A 107 5.56 -11.79 6.30
N PHE A 108 6.28 -11.41 5.24
CA PHE A 108 7.59 -10.76 5.34
C PHE A 108 7.51 -9.34 4.79
N LEU A 109 7.92 -8.37 5.60
CA LEU A 109 8.00 -6.96 5.21
C LEU A 109 9.40 -6.43 5.47
N THR A 110 10.02 -5.84 4.45
CA THR A 110 11.27 -5.09 4.58
C THR A 110 11.06 -3.68 4.03
N VAL A 111 11.30 -2.68 4.87
CA VAL A 111 11.27 -1.27 4.50
C VAL A 111 12.68 -0.73 4.72
N HIS A 112 13.30 -0.24 3.64
CA HIS A 112 14.70 0.20 3.68
C HIS A 112 14.90 1.61 4.23
N ASN A 113 13.85 2.42 4.25
CA ASN A 113 13.85 3.75 4.83
C ASN A 113 12.78 3.79 5.94
N ASP A 114 11.81 4.70 5.84
CA ASP A 114 10.82 4.91 6.90
C ASP A 114 9.50 4.19 6.63
N ARG A 115 8.90 3.65 7.70
CA ARG A 115 7.49 3.25 7.74
C ARG A 115 6.74 4.22 8.65
N ILE A 116 5.86 5.04 8.06
CA ILE A 116 5.04 6.01 8.78
C ILE A 116 3.57 5.61 8.61
N GLY A 117 2.84 5.52 9.72
CA GLY A 117 1.42 5.16 9.72
C GLY A 117 0.65 6.02 10.71
N GLU A 118 -0.57 6.36 10.35
CA GLU A 118 -1.52 7.08 11.19
C GLU A 118 -2.83 6.27 11.23
N ILE A 119 -3.34 6.05 12.44
CA ILE A 119 -4.61 5.41 12.70
C ILE A 119 -5.44 6.42 13.48
N ASP A 120 -6.50 6.93 12.86
CA ASP A 120 -7.34 7.99 13.45
C ASP A 120 -8.15 7.52 14.66
N ALA A 121 -8.40 6.21 14.75
CA ALA A 121 -9.20 5.58 15.79
C ALA A 121 -8.38 4.50 16.52
N ASP A 122 -8.87 3.27 16.58
CA ASP A 122 -8.31 2.22 17.40
C ASP A 122 -7.39 1.27 16.62
N GLU A 123 -6.23 0.96 17.18
CA GLU A 123 -5.38 -0.14 16.75
C GLU A 123 -5.45 -1.29 17.76
N HIS A 124 -5.93 -2.45 17.29
CA HIS A 124 -5.93 -3.67 18.07
C HIS A 124 -4.87 -4.63 17.55
N HIS A 125 -3.93 -5.01 18.41
CA HIS A 125 -2.86 -5.94 18.05
C HIS A 125 -2.78 -7.09 19.06
N THR A 126 -2.88 -8.33 18.56
CA THR A 126 -2.80 -9.55 19.38
C THR A 126 -1.75 -10.48 18.81
N VAL A 127 -0.73 -10.78 19.62
CA VAL A 127 0.27 -11.82 19.34
C VAL A 127 0.02 -12.97 20.29
N ARG A 128 -0.13 -14.19 19.75
CA ARG A 128 -0.48 -15.37 20.57
C ARG A 128 0.72 -16.04 21.22
N SER A 129 1.90 -15.83 20.67
CA SER A 129 3.17 -16.35 21.18
C SER A 129 4.08 -15.18 21.50
N ASP A 130 5.33 -15.23 21.05
CA ASP A 130 6.34 -14.24 21.41
C ASP A 130 6.31 -13.06 20.44
N ARG A 131 6.56 -11.87 20.98
CA ARG A 131 6.85 -10.65 20.23
C ARG A 131 8.27 -10.21 20.57
N PHE A 132 9.09 -10.02 19.55
CA PHE A 132 10.45 -9.52 19.68
C PHE A 132 10.51 -8.11 19.06
N ASP A 133 10.89 -7.12 19.86
CA ASP A 133 11.13 -5.75 19.40
C ASP A 133 12.56 -5.35 19.77
N GLN A 134 13.30 -4.83 18.81
CA GLN A 134 14.63 -4.25 19.03
C GLN A 134 14.65 -2.84 18.40
N THR A 135 15.15 -1.88 19.17
CA THR A 135 15.38 -0.51 18.72
C THR A 135 16.83 -0.15 19.00
N ASP A 136 17.62 0.11 17.96
CA ASP A 136 19.05 0.40 18.11
C ASP A 136 19.33 1.84 18.57
N ALA A 137 18.41 2.76 18.28
CA ALA A 137 18.49 4.16 18.66
C ALA A 137 17.54 4.45 19.84
N ASN A 138 16.58 5.38 19.65
CA ASN A 138 15.68 5.83 20.71
C ASN A 138 14.27 5.26 20.52
N GLN A 139 13.64 4.86 21.62
CA GLN A 139 12.22 4.52 21.66
C GLN A 139 11.45 5.58 22.47
N HIS A 140 10.48 6.22 21.83
CA HIS A 140 9.60 7.22 22.44
C HIS A 140 8.20 6.66 22.61
N LEU A 141 7.62 6.79 23.81
CA LEU A 141 6.25 6.39 24.11
C LEU A 141 5.56 7.54 24.84
N THR A 142 4.49 8.07 24.25
CA THR A 142 3.65 9.11 24.84
C THR A 142 2.22 8.59 24.92
N VAL A 143 1.66 8.58 26.14
CA VAL A 143 0.28 8.18 26.40
C VAL A 143 -0.38 9.31 27.18
N GLN A 144 -1.38 9.96 26.58
CA GLN A 144 -2.11 11.05 27.24
C GLN A 144 -3.11 10.53 28.28
N GLY A 145 -3.67 9.35 28.04
CA GLY A 145 -4.52 8.64 28.97
C GLY A 145 -3.72 7.77 29.95
N SER A 146 -4.20 6.57 30.19
CA SER A 146 -3.57 5.61 31.11
C SER A 146 -2.70 4.60 30.38
N LEU A 147 -1.51 4.31 30.92
CA LEU A 147 -0.67 3.19 30.50
C LEU A 147 -0.81 2.05 31.51
N HIS A 148 -1.34 0.91 31.06
CA HIS A 148 -1.43 -0.31 31.86
C HIS A 148 -0.40 -1.33 31.38
N ILE A 149 0.48 -1.77 32.27
CA ILE A 149 1.47 -2.82 31.99
C ILE A 149 1.23 -3.95 32.98
N LYS A 150 1.00 -5.16 32.47
CA LYS A 150 0.84 -6.38 33.28
C LYS A 150 1.80 -7.44 32.75
N ALA A 151 2.76 -7.82 33.58
CA ALA A 151 3.61 -8.98 33.35
C ALA A 151 3.12 -10.14 34.23
N GLY A 152 2.94 -11.33 33.63
CA GLY A 152 2.46 -12.51 34.37
C GLY A 152 3.52 -13.20 35.23
N GLN A 153 4.80 -13.02 34.90
CA GLN A 153 5.92 -13.66 35.60
C GLN A 153 6.94 -12.63 36.09
N ALA A 154 7.52 -11.83 35.19
CA ALA A 154 8.52 -10.84 35.52
C ALA A 154 8.41 -9.60 34.64
N TRP A 155 8.65 -8.44 35.26
CA TRP A 155 8.97 -7.19 34.57
C TRP A 155 10.41 -6.84 34.91
N LEU A 156 11.29 -6.89 33.90
CA LEU A 156 12.72 -6.63 34.04
C LEU A 156 13.07 -5.36 33.27
N SER A 157 13.74 -4.42 33.93
CA SER A 157 14.18 -3.16 33.31
C SER A 157 15.60 -2.86 33.75
N GLU A 158 16.48 -2.70 32.77
CA GLU A 158 17.88 -2.31 32.97
C GLU A 158 18.12 -1.00 32.23
N SER A 159 18.85 -0.09 32.88
CA SER A 159 19.20 1.20 32.29
C SER A 159 20.67 1.47 32.57
N GLY A 160 21.46 1.66 31.52
CA GLY A 160 22.92 1.80 31.66
C GLY A 160 23.37 3.07 32.39
N ARG A 161 22.58 4.15 32.32
CA ARG A 161 22.91 5.43 32.98
C ARG A 161 21.91 5.86 34.04
N GLU A 162 20.62 5.83 33.74
CA GLU A 162 19.60 6.40 34.63
C GLU A 162 18.24 5.74 34.38
N LEU A 163 17.55 5.39 35.47
CA LEU A 163 16.12 5.11 35.48
C LEU A 163 15.44 6.20 36.33
N HIS A 164 14.62 7.05 35.70
CA HIS A 164 13.95 8.17 36.37
C HIS A 164 12.43 7.99 36.34
N ILE A 165 11.84 7.78 37.52
CA ILE A 165 10.39 7.67 37.71
C ILE A 165 9.90 8.92 38.44
N LYS A 166 9.18 9.79 37.74
CA LYS A 166 8.59 11.01 38.30
C LYS A 166 7.07 10.93 38.21
N ALA A 167 6.40 11.13 39.35
CA ALA A 167 4.96 11.35 39.41
C ALA A 167 4.65 12.74 39.96
N GLY A 168 3.66 13.43 39.38
CA GLY A 168 3.24 14.75 39.84
C GLY A 168 2.60 14.76 41.23
N HIS A 169 1.98 13.63 41.64
CA HIS A 169 1.27 13.52 42.91
C HIS A 169 1.75 12.37 43.78
N LYS A 170 1.69 11.11 43.29
CA LYS A 170 1.94 9.92 44.11
C LYS A 170 2.70 8.87 43.32
N VAL A 171 3.67 8.24 43.99
CA VAL A 171 4.26 6.96 43.59
C VAL A 171 3.91 5.93 44.66
N VAL A 172 3.46 4.75 44.26
CA VAL A 172 3.17 3.63 45.16
C VAL A 172 3.91 2.41 44.64
N LEU A 173 4.71 1.80 45.50
CA LEU A 173 5.39 0.54 45.24
C LEU A 173 4.91 -0.45 46.28
N GLU A 174 4.22 -1.48 45.84
CA GLU A 174 3.67 -2.54 46.69
C GLU A 174 4.25 -3.88 46.27
N ALA A 175 4.69 -4.65 47.24
CA ALA A 175 5.17 -6.01 47.05
C ALA A 175 4.51 -6.92 48.09
N GLY A 176 4.14 -8.13 47.68
CA GLY A 176 3.44 -9.07 48.56
C GLY A 176 4.35 -9.68 49.63
N SER A 177 5.58 -10.03 49.26
CA SER A 177 6.54 -10.70 50.16
C SER A 177 7.72 -9.82 50.56
N GLU A 178 8.31 -9.11 49.60
CA GLU A 178 9.55 -8.37 49.80
C GLU A 178 9.67 -7.17 48.85
N LEU A 179 10.10 -6.02 49.37
CA LEU A 179 10.56 -4.88 48.58
C LEU A 179 11.99 -4.53 49.00
N THR A 180 12.93 -4.51 48.05
CA THR A 180 14.36 -4.28 48.31
C THR A 180 14.90 -3.17 47.41
N LEU A 181 15.66 -2.25 47.99
CA LEU A 181 16.40 -1.19 47.31
C LEU A 181 17.88 -1.31 47.71
N ASN A 182 18.78 -1.46 46.74
CA ASN A 182 20.21 -1.63 46.98
C ASN A 182 21.01 -0.58 46.21
N ALA A 183 21.96 0.08 46.87
CA ALA A 183 22.88 1.02 46.25
C ALA A 183 24.20 1.09 47.02
N GLY A 184 25.33 1.00 46.31
CA GLY A 184 26.67 1.27 46.88
C GLY A 184 27.02 0.45 48.12
N GLY A 185 26.55 -0.80 48.22
CA GLY A 185 26.76 -1.66 49.38
C GLY A 185 25.85 -1.38 50.57
N SER A 186 24.90 -0.45 50.44
CA SER A 186 23.81 -0.21 51.41
C SER A 186 22.49 -0.73 50.85
N PHE A 187 21.55 -1.11 51.71
CA PHE A 187 20.23 -1.53 51.27
C PHE A 187 19.12 -1.18 52.26
N LEU A 188 17.92 -1.10 51.71
CA LEU A 188 16.65 -1.02 52.42
C LEU A 188 15.83 -2.24 52.01
N LYS A 189 15.30 -2.97 52.97
CA LYS A 189 14.46 -4.15 52.75
C LYS A 189 13.19 -4.05 53.60
N LEU A 190 12.03 -4.26 52.98
CA LEU A 190 10.76 -4.49 53.66
C LEU A 190 10.34 -5.93 53.41
N ASP A 191 10.07 -6.69 54.47
CA ASP A 191 9.56 -8.05 54.40
C ASP A 191 8.65 -8.35 55.61
N GLY A 192 8.23 -9.61 55.77
CA GLY A 192 7.38 -10.03 56.88
C GLY A 192 7.99 -9.84 58.29
N GLY A 193 9.30 -9.61 58.40
CA GLY A 193 9.99 -9.31 59.65
C GLY A 193 10.03 -7.81 59.99
N GLY A 194 9.64 -6.93 59.07
CA GLY A 194 9.60 -5.48 59.25
C GLY A 194 10.49 -4.73 58.27
N VAL A 195 11.08 -3.61 58.72
CA VAL A 195 11.95 -2.74 57.91
C VAL A 195 13.40 -2.90 58.34
N THR A 196 14.26 -3.32 57.42
CA THR A 196 15.71 -3.43 57.62
C THR A 196 16.42 -2.32 56.84
N LEU A 197 17.28 -1.56 57.52
CA LEU A 197 18.15 -0.54 56.91
C LEU A 197 19.61 -0.83 57.26
N VAL A 198 20.45 -1.04 56.25
CA VAL A 198 21.88 -1.38 56.44
C VAL A 198 22.76 -0.47 55.57
N GLY A 199 23.80 0.09 56.17
CA GLY A 199 24.85 0.85 55.50
C GLY A 199 25.89 1.38 56.51
N PRO A 200 27.05 1.89 56.05
CA PRO A 200 28.11 2.41 56.93
C PRO A 200 27.65 3.54 57.86
N SER A 201 26.70 4.36 57.39
CA SER A 201 26.04 5.40 58.19
C SER A 201 24.59 5.55 57.74
N VAL A 202 23.65 5.53 58.69
CA VAL A 202 22.22 5.78 58.44
C VAL A 202 21.83 7.11 59.07
N LYS A 203 21.48 8.11 58.24
CA LYS A 203 21.08 9.45 58.67
C LYS A 203 19.56 9.55 58.72
N ILE A 204 18.98 9.70 59.91
CA ILE A 204 17.55 9.91 60.12
C ILE A 204 17.35 11.34 60.62
N ASN A 205 16.55 12.14 59.91
CA ASN A 205 16.32 13.56 60.22
C ASN A 205 17.60 14.41 60.30
N ALA A 206 18.66 14.02 59.59
CA ALA A 206 19.98 14.65 59.68
C ALA A 206 20.43 15.25 58.33
N GLY A 207 19.80 16.36 57.92
CA GLY A 207 20.19 17.19 56.75
C GLY A 207 20.29 16.46 55.39
N GLY A 208 20.65 17.19 54.33
CA GLY A 208 20.88 16.65 52.98
C GLY A 208 19.99 17.26 51.89
N SER A 209 20.24 16.87 50.64
CA SER A 209 19.44 17.23 49.46
C SER A 209 19.13 15.97 48.63
N PRO A 210 17.93 15.86 48.03
CA PRO A 210 17.62 14.75 47.13
C PRO A 210 18.49 14.80 45.87
N GLY A 211 18.65 13.66 45.21
CA GLY A 211 19.19 13.60 43.85
C GLY A 211 18.23 14.24 42.83
N SER A 212 18.74 14.64 41.67
CA SER A 212 17.97 15.16 40.55
C SER A 212 18.09 14.24 39.34
N GLY A 213 16.96 13.87 38.72
CA GLY A 213 16.95 13.15 37.45
C GLY A 213 16.97 14.07 36.23
N SER A 214 17.31 13.54 35.06
CA SER A 214 17.47 14.30 33.80
C SER A 214 16.18 14.90 33.22
N GLY A 215 15.02 14.48 33.73
CA GLY A 215 13.71 14.80 33.14
C GLY A 215 13.39 13.99 31.87
N GLN A 216 12.17 14.20 31.32
CA GLN A 216 11.73 13.57 30.07
C GLN A 216 11.92 14.50 28.87
N ALA A 217 12.31 13.94 27.73
CA ALA A 217 12.44 14.63 26.45
C ALA A 217 11.87 13.73 25.33
N VAL A 218 10.57 13.45 25.40
CA VAL A 218 9.89 12.58 24.43
C VAL A 218 9.63 13.33 23.13
N GLU A 219 9.84 12.66 21.99
CA GLU A 219 9.56 13.19 20.66
C GLU A 219 8.23 12.61 20.12
N MET A 220 7.50 13.41 19.34
CA MET A 220 6.24 12.99 18.71
C MET A 220 6.51 12.31 17.36
N PRO A 221 5.71 11.30 16.98
CA PRO A 221 5.86 10.66 15.68
C PRO A 221 5.55 11.63 14.53
N LEU A 222 6.20 11.42 13.39
CA LEU A 222 5.84 12.07 12.14
C LEU A 222 4.50 11.52 11.64
N LEU A 223 3.66 12.38 11.08
CA LEU A 223 2.45 11.95 10.38
C LEU A 223 2.79 11.60 8.92
N PRO A 224 2.07 10.66 8.29
CA PRO A 224 2.20 10.43 6.87
C PRO A 224 1.97 11.75 6.11
N GLY A 225 3.01 12.22 5.41
CA GLY A 225 2.84 13.31 4.45
C GLY A 225 1.84 12.85 3.39
N ARG A 226 0.80 13.65 3.10
CA ARG A 226 -0.13 13.33 2.01
C ARG A 226 0.69 13.06 0.75
N ALA A 227 0.72 11.81 0.30
CA ALA A 227 1.04 11.53 -1.08
C ALA A 227 0.14 12.45 -1.90
N VAL A 228 0.74 13.34 -2.70
CA VAL A 228 -0.03 14.23 -3.57
C VAL A 228 -0.78 13.28 -4.49
N ALA A 229 -2.09 13.10 -4.26
CA ALA A 229 -2.91 12.27 -5.12
C ALA A 229 -2.68 12.74 -6.55
N GLU A 230 -2.29 11.83 -7.45
CA GLU A 230 -2.28 12.20 -8.86
C GLU A 230 -3.68 12.70 -9.22
N GLU A 231 -3.76 13.93 -9.72
CA GLU A 231 -4.97 14.47 -10.35
C GLU A 231 -5.25 13.60 -11.58
N HIS A 232 -6.00 12.52 -11.38
CA HIS A 232 -6.63 11.84 -12.48
C HIS A 232 -7.67 12.81 -13.02
N GLU A 233 -7.47 13.32 -14.24
CA GLU A 233 -8.53 14.00 -14.97
C GLU A 233 -9.68 13.00 -15.09
N ALA A 234 -10.71 13.18 -14.24
CA ALA A 234 -11.89 12.34 -14.26
C ALA A 234 -12.59 12.60 -15.60
N ILE A 235 -12.31 11.76 -16.60
CA ILE A 235 -13.00 11.82 -17.88
C ILE A 235 -14.45 11.41 -17.59
N PRO A 236 -15.43 12.31 -17.74
CA PRO A 236 -16.81 11.97 -17.46
C PRO A 236 -17.22 10.82 -18.40
N PRO A 237 -17.99 9.83 -17.90
CA PRO A 237 -18.45 8.74 -18.74
C PRO A 237 -19.18 9.30 -19.96
N THR A 238 -18.92 8.70 -21.12
CA THR A 238 -19.59 9.11 -22.36
C THR A 238 -21.07 8.79 -22.23
N THR A 239 -21.91 9.83 -22.18
CA THR A 239 -23.35 9.67 -22.00
C THR A 239 -24.00 9.16 -23.29
N LEU A 240 -25.12 8.43 -23.17
CA LEU A 240 -25.91 7.92 -24.30
C LEU A 240 -26.24 9.00 -25.36
N PRO A 241 -26.55 10.26 -25.00
CA PRO A 241 -26.74 11.35 -25.96
C PRO A 241 -25.48 11.64 -26.79
N LYS A 242 -24.29 11.70 -26.17
CA LYS A 242 -23.03 11.91 -26.91
C LYS A 242 -22.71 10.79 -27.90
N LEU A 243 -23.05 9.55 -27.54
CA LEU A 243 -22.95 8.40 -28.45
C LEU A 243 -23.92 8.51 -29.63
N LYS A 244 -25.16 8.96 -29.38
CA LYS A 244 -26.16 9.19 -30.44
C LYS A 244 -25.78 10.37 -31.34
N ASP A 245 -25.27 11.46 -30.77
CA ASP A 245 -24.80 12.63 -31.53
C ASP A 245 -23.60 12.26 -32.41
N TYR A 246 -22.66 11.44 -31.90
CA TYR A 246 -21.54 10.93 -32.70
C TYR A 246 -22.01 9.99 -33.81
N GLN A 247 -22.92 9.06 -33.51
CA GLN A 247 -23.57 8.20 -34.50
C GLN A 247 -24.30 9.02 -35.58
N LEU A 248 -24.96 10.11 -35.22
CA LEU A 248 -25.60 11.03 -36.17
C LEU A 248 -24.59 11.83 -37.00
N SER A 249 -23.42 12.13 -36.45
CA SER A 249 -22.35 12.89 -37.12
C SER A 249 -21.47 12.05 -38.05
N GLU A 250 -21.30 10.75 -37.78
CA GLU A 250 -20.57 9.80 -38.65
C GLU A 250 -21.48 8.96 -39.56
N ALA A 251 -22.79 8.88 -39.29
CA ALA A 251 -23.74 8.25 -40.21
C ALA A 251 -23.87 8.97 -41.57
N THR A 252 -23.20 10.11 -41.75
CA THR A 252 -23.20 10.91 -42.98
C THR A 252 -21.97 10.72 -43.88
N LEU A 253 -21.23 9.61 -43.76
CA LEU A 253 -20.19 9.26 -44.75
C LEU A 253 -20.55 8.13 -45.74
N LEU A 254 -21.81 7.68 -45.78
CA LEU A 254 -22.38 7.12 -47.00
C LEU A 254 -23.73 7.78 -47.30
N PRO A 255 -23.92 8.39 -48.49
CA PRO A 255 -25.25 8.82 -48.89
C PRO A 255 -26.09 7.55 -49.14
N LEU A 256 -26.89 7.15 -48.14
CA LEU A 256 -28.12 6.41 -48.42
C LEU A 256 -28.86 7.22 -49.49
N CYS A 257 -28.97 6.64 -50.68
CA CYS A 257 -29.47 7.28 -51.88
C CYS A 257 -30.67 8.17 -51.56
N GLY A 258 -30.56 9.48 -51.88
CA GLY A 258 -31.41 10.54 -51.34
C GLY A 258 -32.91 10.25 -51.46
N LYS A 259 -33.48 9.60 -50.45
CA LYS A 259 -34.88 9.19 -50.40
C LYS A 259 -35.70 10.39 -49.95
N LEU A 260 -36.52 10.94 -50.85
CA LEU A 260 -37.44 12.06 -50.59
C LEU A 260 -38.79 11.55 -50.09
N SER A 261 -39.22 10.36 -50.53
CA SER A 261 -40.38 9.63 -50.02
C SER A 261 -40.28 8.13 -50.37
N ASP A 262 -41.24 7.30 -49.96
CA ASP A 262 -41.27 5.85 -50.26
C ASP A 262 -41.32 5.52 -51.76
N THR A 263 -41.57 6.50 -52.64
CA THR A 263 -41.63 6.31 -54.09
C THR A 263 -40.75 7.28 -54.90
N THR A 264 -39.95 8.15 -54.26
CA THR A 264 -39.12 9.14 -54.98
C THR A 264 -37.71 9.29 -54.37
N CYS A 265 -36.71 9.13 -55.24
CA CYS A 265 -35.27 9.29 -54.95
C CYS A 265 -34.72 10.51 -55.75
N SER A 266 -33.82 11.31 -55.16
CA SER A 266 -33.31 12.58 -55.73
C SER A 266 -32.12 12.44 -56.69
N ARG A 267 -31.53 11.24 -56.82
CA ARG A 267 -30.34 10.97 -57.65
C ARG A 267 -30.63 9.86 -58.66
N GLY A 268 -30.25 10.08 -59.92
CA GLY A 268 -30.48 9.15 -61.03
C GLY A 268 -29.66 7.85 -60.96
N ASP A 269 -28.56 7.85 -60.21
CA ASP A 269 -27.59 6.74 -60.17
C ASP A 269 -27.93 5.66 -59.13
N CYS A 270 -29.09 5.76 -58.46
CA CYS A 270 -29.50 4.79 -57.44
C CYS A 270 -31.03 4.67 -57.38
N PRO A 271 -31.62 3.67 -58.08
CA PRO A 271 -33.06 3.46 -58.07
C PRO A 271 -33.53 2.93 -56.71
N CYS A 272 -34.57 3.56 -56.17
CA CYS A 272 -35.34 3.05 -55.03
C CYS A 272 -35.86 1.63 -55.37
N LEU A 273 -35.43 0.58 -54.66
CA LEU A 273 -35.97 -0.77 -54.84
C LEU A 273 -37.45 -0.78 -54.44
N ALA A 274 -38.34 -1.09 -55.39
CA ALA A 274 -39.76 -1.33 -55.10
C ALA A 274 -39.86 -2.55 -54.17
N GLY A 275 -40.65 -2.40 -53.10
CA GLY A 275 -40.84 -3.42 -52.06
C GLY A 275 -41.35 -4.76 -52.57
#